data_AF-A0A139P9F5-F1
#
_entry.id   AF-A0A139P9F5-F1
#
_cell.length_a   1.000
_cell.length_b   1.000
_cell.length_c   1.000
_cell.angle_alpha   90.00
_cell.angle_beta   90.00
_cell.angle_gamma   90.00
#
_symmetry.space_group_name_H-M   'P 1'
#
loop_
_entity.id
_entity.type
_entity.pdbx_description
1 polymer ?
#
loop_
_entity_poly.entity_id
_entity_poly.type
_entity_poly.pdbx_seq_one_letter_code
_entity_poly.pdbx_strand_id
1 'polypeptide(L)'
;MGAGILPLSKIYAANLHGDQTAIFSQLAPATTLGNILAIIGAVMIAKVFANSKYNGHGVLIPINKEELKKEKLTLNPSEIGVGMIFAFTIFLLGVICNAFIPKIHSYAFMIIIVFILKVLNAVPKALENCVVMFNQVIMTNLTHAVLAGIGLSLIDLSTLAQAMTWQFILLSLASVVSMGLASAVIGKMVGLYPVETAIGSGMINNSMGGTGNIAVLSASDRMEMIAFAQMANRLSGAIILILGGLLASMLQ
;
A
#
# COMPACT_ATOMS: atom_id res chain seq x y z
N MET A 1 -8.52 -6.09 -2.83
CA MET A 1 -9.42 -7.21 -3.24
C MET A 1 -9.40 -7.50 -4.74
N GLY A 2 -9.79 -6.58 -5.62
CA GLY A 2 -9.98 -6.88 -7.05
C GLY A 2 -8.74 -7.33 -7.83
N ALA A 3 -7.53 -6.94 -7.42
CA ALA A 3 -6.28 -7.36 -8.06
C ALA A 3 -5.57 -8.54 -7.35
N GLY A 4 -6.15 -9.07 -6.26
CA GLY A 4 -5.57 -10.14 -5.44
C GLY A 4 -6.49 -11.35 -5.36
N ILE A 5 -7.44 -11.33 -4.42
CA ILE A 5 -8.34 -12.47 -4.18
C ILE A 5 -9.22 -12.85 -5.37
N LEU A 6 -9.58 -11.91 -6.24
CA LEU A 6 -10.39 -12.19 -7.43
C LEU A 6 -9.63 -13.01 -8.49
N PRO A 7 -8.43 -12.60 -8.95
CA PRO A 7 -7.64 -13.46 -9.82
C PRO A 7 -7.16 -14.74 -9.10
N LEU A 8 -6.86 -14.69 -7.81
CA LEU A 8 -6.44 -15.89 -7.07
C LEU A 8 -7.57 -16.92 -6.96
N SER A 9 -8.82 -16.50 -6.73
CA SER A 9 -9.96 -17.42 -6.71
C SER A 9 -10.20 -18.09 -8.06
N LYS A 10 -9.94 -17.40 -9.18
CA LYS A 10 -9.96 -18.01 -10.52
C LYS A 10 -8.91 -19.08 -10.69
N ILE A 11 -7.68 -18.79 -10.26
CA ILE A 11 -6.55 -19.72 -10.33
C ILE A 11 -6.86 -20.97 -9.49
N TYR A 12 -7.34 -20.79 -8.27
CA TYR A 12 -7.69 -21.91 -7.38
C TYR A 12 -8.89 -22.71 -7.90
N ALA A 13 -9.93 -22.05 -8.42
CA ALA A 13 -11.07 -22.75 -9.02
C ALA A 13 -10.65 -23.64 -10.18
N ALA A 14 -9.78 -23.11 -11.06
CA ALA A 14 -9.28 -23.85 -12.22
C ALA A 14 -8.41 -25.05 -11.83
N ASN A 15 -7.57 -24.92 -10.81
CA ASN A 15 -6.66 -25.99 -10.38
C ASN A 15 -7.34 -26.99 -9.42
N LEU A 16 -8.15 -26.53 -8.47
CA LEU A 16 -8.76 -27.39 -7.45
C LEU A 16 -10.15 -27.93 -7.84
N HIS A 17 -10.58 -27.74 -9.09
CA HIS A 17 -11.90 -28.12 -9.61
C HIS A 17 -13.07 -27.61 -8.75
N GLY A 18 -12.92 -26.40 -8.19
CA GLY A 18 -13.89 -25.77 -7.29
C GLY A 18 -14.66 -24.61 -7.94
N ASP A 19 -15.69 -24.13 -7.25
CA ASP A 19 -16.40 -22.92 -7.65
C ASP A 19 -15.63 -21.65 -7.22
N GLN A 20 -15.44 -20.73 -8.17
CA GLN A 20 -14.71 -19.47 -7.94
C GLN A 20 -15.39 -18.61 -6.86
N THR A 21 -16.72 -18.59 -6.84
CA THR A 21 -17.50 -17.76 -5.90
C THR A 21 -17.32 -18.27 -4.47
N ALA A 22 -17.41 -19.59 -4.28
CA ALA A 22 -17.17 -20.24 -2.99
C ALA A 22 -15.75 -19.96 -2.48
N ILE A 23 -14.73 -20.07 -3.33
CA ILE A 23 -13.33 -19.77 -2.95
C ILE A 23 -13.18 -18.28 -2.62
N PHE A 24 -13.77 -17.39 -3.42
CA PHE A 24 -13.73 -15.95 -3.15
C PHE A 24 -14.34 -15.60 -1.79
N SER A 25 -15.49 -16.19 -1.46
CA SER A 25 -16.18 -16.00 -0.17
C SER A 25 -15.36 -16.48 1.02
N GLN A 26 -14.43 -17.41 0.83
CA GLN A 26 -13.48 -17.82 1.87
C GLN A 26 -12.29 -16.84 2.00
N LEU A 27 -11.80 -16.31 0.87
CA LEU A 27 -10.65 -15.39 0.85
C LEU A 27 -11.01 -13.95 1.29
N ALA A 28 -12.24 -13.52 1.06
CA ALA A 28 -12.69 -12.16 1.36
C ALA A 28 -12.61 -11.81 2.86
N PRO A 29 -13.15 -12.61 3.79
CA PRO A 29 -13.01 -12.36 5.23
C PRO A 29 -11.55 -12.30 5.68
N ALA A 30 -10.68 -13.15 5.13
CA ALA A 30 -9.26 -13.21 5.51
C ALA A 30 -8.53 -11.92 5.09
N THR A 31 -8.86 -11.40 3.91
CA THR A 31 -8.33 -10.12 3.42
C THR A 31 -8.80 -8.96 4.30
N THR A 32 -10.07 -8.95 4.69
CA THR A 32 -10.64 -7.89 5.54
C THR A 32 -10.01 -7.91 6.94
N LEU A 33 -9.92 -9.09 7.56
CA LEU A 33 -9.30 -9.24 8.89
C LEU A 33 -7.81 -8.91 8.85
N GLY A 34 -7.07 -9.41 7.85
CA GLY A 34 -5.66 -9.09 7.62
C GLY A 34 -5.43 -7.58 7.49
N ASN A 35 -6.30 -6.88 6.76
CA ASN A 35 -6.24 -5.43 6.63
C ASN A 35 -6.42 -4.70 7.97
N ILE A 36 -7.41 -5.10 8.78
CA ILE A 36 -7.63 -4.51 10.11
C ILE A 36 -6.41 -4.74 11.01
N LEU A 37 -5.92 -5.98 11.06
CA LEU A 37 -4.76 -6.35 11.87
C LEU A 37 -3.48 -5.64 11.39
N ALA A 38 -3.30 -5.44 10.09
CA ALA A 38 -2.18 -4.70 9.53
C ALA A 38 -2.21 -3.21 9.91
N ILE A 39 -3.38 -2.58 9.89
CA ILE A 39 -3.53 -1.18 10.34
C ILE A 39 -3.17 -1.06 11.82
N ILE A 40 -3.74 -1.92 12.66
CA ILE A 40 -3.44 -1.93 14.11
C ILE A 40 -1.95 -2.22 14.34
N GLY A 41 -1.40 -3.22 13.63
CA GLY A 41 0.01 -3.60 13.68
C GLY A 41 0.94 -2.43 13.33
N ALA A 42 0.64 -1.69 12.27
CA ALA A 42 1.43 -0.53 11.88
C ALA A 42 1.40 0.59 12.92
N VAL A 43 0.24 0.89 13.50
CA VAL A 43 0.11 1.86 14.61
C VAL A 43 0.92 1.42 15.82
N MET A 44 0.83 0.15 16.21
CA MET A 44 1.58 -0.39 17.35
C MET A 44 3.08 -0.31 17.11
N ILE A 45 3.56 -0.77 15.95
CA ILE A 45 4.97 -0.70 15.57
C ILE A 45 5.47 0.75 15.60
N ALA A 46 4.73 1.66 14.98
CA ALA A 46 5.06 3.09 14.95
C ALA A 46 5.19 3.71 16.35
N LYS A 47 4.26 3.40 17.26
CA LYS A 47 4.25 3.94 18.62
C LYS A 47 5.32 3.31 19.51
N VAL A 48 5.45 1.99 19.48
CA VAL A 48 6.41 1.25 20.33
C VAL A 48 7.84 1.63 19.97
N PHE A 49 8.14 1.78 18.68
CA PHE A 49 9.48 2.11 18.20
C PHE A 49 9.66 3.61 17.89
N ALA A 50 8.79 4.49 18.39
CA ALA A 50 8.83 5.92 18.10
C ALA A 50 10.22 6.56 18.35
N ASN A 51 10.87 6.19 19.45
CA ASN A 51 12.19 6.72 19.85
C ASN A 51 13.35 5.76 19.54
N SER A 52 13.12 4.73 18.73
CA SER A 52 14.14 3.72 18.42
C SER A 52 15.06 4.16 17.30
N LYS A 53 16.36 3.83 17.39
CA LYS A 53 17.32 4.02 16.29
C LYS A 53 16.98 3.23 15.02
N TYR A 54 16.06 2.26 15.12
CA TYR A 54 15.58 1.45 14.01
C TYR A 54 14.39 2.07 13.27
N ASN A 55 13.91 3.23 13.73
CA ASN A 55 12.85 4.02 13.11
C ASN A 55 13.45 5.08 12.19
N GLY A 56 13.05 5.03 10.92
CA GLY A 56 13.44 5.97 9.87
C GLY A 56 12.48 7.15 9.73
N HIS A 57 11.38 7.17 10.50
CA HIS A 57 10.38 8.24 10.50
C HIS A 57 9.84 8.56 9.09
N GLY A 58 9.47 7.50 8.36
CA GLY A 58 8.97 7.61 6.99
C GLY A 58 10.06 7.57 5.90
N VAL A 59 11.34 7.50 6.29
CA VAL A 59 12.46 7.30 5.37
C VAL A 59 12.87 5.82 5.39
N LEU A 60 12.76 5.14 4.24
CA LEU A 60 13.04 3.69 4.15
C LEU A 60 14.55 3.38 4.15
N ILE A 61 15.33 4.20 3.42
CA ILE A 61 16.78 4.06 3.27
C ILE A 61 17.47 5.05 4.21
N PRO A 62 18.51 4.67 4.96
CA PRO A 62 19.32 5.62 5.72
C PRO A 62 20.09 6.54 4.77
N ILE A 63 19.51 7.69 4.43
CA ILE A 63 20.14 8.75 3.62
C ILE A 63 20.49 9.92 4.55
N ASN A 64 21.48 10.74 4.18
CA ASN A 64 21.89 11.88 4.97
C ASN A 64 20.73 12.89 5.12
N LYS A 65 20.38 13.27 6.35
CA LYS A 65 19.19 14.11 6.64
C LYS A 65 19.24 15.49 5.99
N GLU A 66 20.41 15.97 5.59
CA GLU A 66 20.59 17.24 4.89
C GLU A 66 20.03 17.23 3.46
N GLU A 67 20.00 16.07 2.79
CA GLU A 67 19.38 15.91 1.46
C GLU A 67 17.84 15.82 1.52
N LEU A 68 17.28 15.55 2.71
CA LEU A 68 15.84 15.36 2.94
C LEU A 68 15.16 16.60 3.51
N LYS A 69 15.83 17.77 3.57
CA LYS A 69 15.21 19.02 4.01
C LYS A 69 14.06 19.38 3.08
N LYS A 70 12.84 19.04 3.49
CA LYS A 70 11.62 19.59 2.94
C LYS A 70 11.62 21.08 3.24
N GLU A 71 11.70 21.90 2.20
CA GLU A 71 11.38 23.31 2.33
C GLU A 71 9.96 23.40 2.91
N LYS A 72 9.84 24.10 4.04
CA LYS A 72 8.53 24.46 4.57
C LYS A 72 7.95 25.50 3.62
N LEU A 73 7.16 25.04 2.66
CA LEU A 73 6.49 25.89 1.69
C LEU A 73 5.36 26.63 2.40
N THR A 74 5.25 27.92 2.13
CA THR A 74 4.11 28.74 2.57
C THR A 74 2.89 28.38 1.73
N LEU A 75 1.81 27.95 2.36
CA LEU A 75 0.60 27.55 1.64
C LEU A 75 -0.02 28.73 0.88
N ASN A 76 -0.11 28.59 -0.45
CA ASN A 76 -0.74 29.54 -1.36
C ASN A 76 -1.88 28.82 -2.13
N PRO A 77 -3.14 29.29 -2.05
CA PRO A 77 -4.28 28.64 -2.69
C PRO A 77 -4.13 28.46 -4.21
N SER A 78 -3.56 29.44 -4.92
CA SER A 78 -3.38 29.37 -6.37
C SER A 78 -2.38 28.28 -6.75
N GLU A 79 -1.25 28.20 -6.05
CA GLU A 79 -0.21 27.19 -6.28
C GLU A 79 -0.70 25.78 -5.92
N ILE A 80 -1.51 25.64 -4.86
CA ILE A 80 -2.20 24.39 -4.52
C ILE A 80 -3.10 23.94 -5.69
N GLY A 81 -3.87 24.85 -6.27
CA GLY A 81 -4.71 24.57 -7.43
C GLY A 81 -3.92 24.08 -8.64
N VAL A 82 -2.78 24.73 -8.94
CA VAL A 82 -1.86 24.30 -10.01
C VAL A 82 -1.30 22.90 -9.72
N GLY A 83 -0.86 22.65 -8.49
CA GLY A 83 -0.36 21.34 -8.06
C GLY A 83 -1.41 20.24 -8.20
N MET A 84 -2.67 20.52 -7.86
CA MET A 84 -3.80 19.61 -8.01
C MET A 84 -4.04 19.23 -9.48
N ILE A 85 -4.14 20.23 -10.37
CA ILE A 85 -4.37 20.00 -11.80
C ILE A 85 -3.21 19.21 -12.40
N PHE A 86 -1.96 19.53 -12.02
CA PHE A 86 -0.80 18.79 -12.50
C PHE A 86 -0.81 17.33 -12.04
N ALA A 87 -1.10 17.07 -10.76
CA ALA A 87 -1.23 15.71 -10.23
C ALA A 87 -2.32 14.90 -10.95
N PHE A 88 -3.49 15.52 -11.19
CA PHE A 88 -4.59 14.89 -11.94
C PHE A 88 -4.23 14.65 -13.41
N THR A 89 -3.47 15.54 -14.03
CA THR A 89 -2.99 15.36 -15.40
C THR A 89 -2.07 14.14 -15.51
N ILE A 90 -1.13 13.97 -14.58
CA ILE A 90 -0.24 12.80 -14.58
C ILE A 90 -1.04 11.51 -14.33
N PHE A 91 -2.02 11.54 -13.43
CA PHE A 91 -2.91 10.39 -13.22
C PHE A 91 -3.72 10.06 -14.48
N LEU A 92 -4.27 11.08 -15.16
CA LEU A 92 -5.00 10.94 -16.42
C LEU A 92 -4.12 10.31 -17.50
N LEU A 93 -2.86 10.75 -17.64
CA LEU A 93 -1.90 10.11 -18.54
C LEU A 93 -1.69 8.62 -18.20
N GLY A 94 -1.60 8.29 -16.91
CA GLY A 94 -1.55 6.90 -16.45
C GLY A 94 -2.79 6.08 -16.83
N VAL A 95 -3.99 6.69 -16.79
CA VAL A 95 -5.25 6.08 -17.24
C VAL A 95 -5.26 5.88 -18.76
N ILE A 96 -4.79 6.86 -19.52
CA ILE A 96 -4.66 6.77 -20.98
C ILE A 96 -3.71 5.62 -21.35
N CYS A 97 -2.55 5.51 -20.70
CA CYS A 97 -1.63 4.39 -20.93
C CYS A 97 -2.25 3.03 -20.58
N ASN A 98 -3.03 2.95 -19.49
CA ASN A 98 -3.77 1.75 -19.14
C ASN A 98 -4.80 1.36 -20.22
N ALA A 99 -5.43 2.31 -20.90
CA ALA A 99 -6.35 2.00 -22.00
C ALA A 99 -5.64 1.33 -23.20
N PHE A 100 -4.38 1.69 -23.47
CA PHE A 100 -3.58 1.02 -24.51
C PHE A 100 -3.02 -0.34 -24.07
N ILE A 101 -2.68 -0.49 -22.78
CA ILE A 101 -2.16 -1.74 -22.20
C ILE A 101 -2.95 -2.09 -20.94
N PRO A 102 -4.15 -2.71 -21.08
CA PRO A 102 -5.07 -2.95 -19.96
C PRO A 102 -4.52 -3.85 -18.86
N LYS A 103 -3.51 -4.66 -19.17
CA LYS A 103 -2.86 -5.57 -18.22
C LYS A 103 -2.11 -4.84 -17.10
N ILE A 104 -1.65 -3.61 -17.34
CA ILE A 104 -0.87 -2.83 -16.38
C ILE A 104 -1.77 -1.73 -15.80
N HIS A 105 -1.93 -1.70 -14.47
CA HIS A 105 -2.83 -0.76 -13.81
C HIS A 105 -2.37 0.71 -13.92
N SER A 106 -3.31 1.65 -13.97
CA SER A 106 -3.05 3.09 -14.14
C SER A 106 -2.07 3.70 -13.13
N TYR A 107 -2.08 3.26 -11.87
CA TYR A 107 -1.11 3.71 -10.86
C TYR A 107 0.33 3.31 -11.18
N ALA A 108 0.54 2.15 -11.80
CA ALA A 108 1.89 1.75 -12.21
C ALA A 108 2.41 2.66 -13.33
N PHE A 109 1.58 2.95 -14.33
CA PHE A 109 1.92 3.91 -15.37
C PHE A 109 2.18 5.30 -14.81
N MET A 110 1.31 5.78 -13.91
CA MET A 110 1.49 7.06 -13.22
C MET A 110 2.86 7.15 -12.52
N ILE A 111 3.25 6.12 -11.75
CA ILE A 111 4.56 6.07 -11.07
C ILE A 111 5.71 6.08 -12.08
N ILE A 112 5.62 5.28 -13.15
CA ILE A 112 6.66 5.23 -14.20
C ILE A 112 6.81 6.60 -14.87
N ILE A 113 5.70 7.27 -15.21
CA ILE A 113 5.70 8.61 -15.81
C ILE A 113 6.38 9.60 -14.86
N VAL A 114 5.98 9.63 -13.58
CA VAL A 114 6.62 10.50 -12.57
C VAL A 114 8.12 10.22 -12.47
N PHE A 115 8.52 8.95 -12.46
CA PHE A 115 9.92 8.55 -12.38
C PHE A 115 10.72 9.04 -13.61
N ILE A 116 10.19 8.85 -14.82
CA ILE A 116 10.81 9.34 -16.06
C ILE A 116 10.94 10.87 -16.01
N LEU A 117 9.87 11.59 -15.67
CA LEU A 117 9.88 13.05 -15.54
C LEU A 117 10.94 13.52 -14.53
N LYS A 118 11.11 12.79 -13.43
CA LYS A 118 12.08 13.11 -12.38
C LYS A 118 13.52 12.84 -12.82
N VAL A 119 13.78 11.72 -13.49
CA VAL A 119 15.13 11.36 -14.00
C VAL A 119 15.57 12.31 -15.12
N LEU A 120 14.64 12.69 -16.00
CA LEU A 120 14.90 13.66 -17.08
C LEU A 120 14.96 15.11 -16.59
N ASN A 121 14.67 15.35 -15.30
CA ASN A 121 14.54 16.69 -14.71
C ASN A 121 13.62 17.62 -15.53
N ALA A 122 12.54 17.04 -16.09
CA ALA A 122 11.66 17.70 -17.04
C ALA A 122 10.64 18.65 -16.38
N VAL A 123 10.48 18.56 -15.05
CA VAL A 123 9.50 19.33 -14.27
C VAL A 123 10.23 20.44 -13.51
N PRO A 124 9.91 21.73 -13.75
CA PRO A 124 10.52 22.83 -13.02
C PRO A 124 10.25 22.77 -11.51
N LYS A 125 11.22 23.19 -10.69
CA LYS A 125 11.13 23.12 -9.22
C LYS A 125 9.89 23.83 -8.65
N ALA A 126 9.49 24.96 -9.23
CA ALA A 126 8.29 25.68 -8.84
C ALA A 126 7.01 24.82 -8.97
N LEU A 127 6.92 24.01 -10.03
CA LEU A 127 5.79 23.11 -10.24
C LEU A 127 5.83 21.91 -9.30
N GLU A 128 7.02 21.38 -8.99
CA GLU A 128 7.17 20.37 -7.93
C GLU A 128 6.65 20.89 -6.58
N ASN A 129 7.00 22.13 -6.22
CA ASN A 129 6.57 22.76 -4.98
C ASN A 129 5.05 22.91 -4.92
N CYS A 130 4.39 23.29 -6.03
CA CYS A 130 2.94 23.33 -6.12
C CYS A 130 2.29 21.96 -5.78
N VAL A 131 2.84 20.87 -6.33
CA VAL A 131 2.35 19.50 -6.04
C VAL A 131 2.58 19.11 -4.58
N VAL A 132 3.74 19.48 -4.01
CA VAL A 132 4.04 19.24 -2.59
C VAL A 132 3.05 19.98 -1.69
N MET A 133 2.70 21.22 -2.01
CA MET A 133 1.71 22.01 -1.27
C MET A 133 0.32 21.39 -1.35
N PHE A 134 -0.11 20.95 -2.54
CA PHE A 134 -1.35 20.21 -2.69
C PHE A 134 -1.34 18.92 -1.84
N ASN A 135 -0.27 18.13 -1.90
CA ASN A 135 -0.12 16.93 -1.08
C ASN A 135 -0.19 17.24 0.43
N GLN A 136 0.40 18.35 0.88
CA GLN A 136 0.34 18.77 2.28
C GLN A 136 -1.10 19.04 2.73
N VAL A 137 -1.92 19.70 1.90
CA VAL A 137 -3.35 19.91 2.20
C VAL A 137 -4.10 18.60 2.33
N ILE A 138 -3.89 17.65 1.41
CA ILE A 138 -4.52 16.33 1.46
C ILE A 138 -4.11 15.59 2.75
N MET A 139 -2.81 15.56 3.03
CA MET A 139 -2.24 14.85 4.17
C MET A 139 -2.67 15.42 5.52
N THR A 140 -2.74 16.74 5.65
CA THR A 140 -3.11 17.39 6.91
C THR A 140 -4.62 17.36 7.15
N ASN A 141 -5.43 17.61 6.12
CA ASN A 141 -6.87 17.87 6.33
C ASN A 141 -7.77 16.68 5.96
N LEU A 142 -7.41 15.90 4.94
CA LEU A 142 -8.32 14.89 4.37
C LEU A 142 -8.00 13.46 4.79
N THR A 143 -6.82 13.20 5.38
CA THR A 143 -6.43 11.86 5.82
C THR A 143 -7.47 11.19 6.71
N HIS A 144 -8.01 11.90 7.72
CA HIS A 144 -9.03 11.35 8.61
C HIS A 144 -10.35 11.03 7.88
N ALA A 145 -10.77 11.88 6.94
CA ALA A 145 -11.95 11.65 6.14
C ALA A 145 -11.78 10.44 5.19
N VAL A 146 -10.59 10.29 4.60
CA VAL A 146 -10.23 9.13 3.77
C VAL A 146 -10.25 7.85 4.59
N LEU A 147 -9.68 7.85 5.81
CA LEU A 147 -9.73 6.70 6.72
C LEU A 147 -11.16 6.31 7.08
N ALA A 148 -12.01 7.29 7.41
CA ALA A 148 -13.43 7.05 7.70
C ALA A 148 -14.17 6.48 6.49
N GLY A 149 -13.97 7.05 5.30
CA GLY A 149 -14.57 6.57 4.06
C GLY A 149 -14.15 5.14 3.70
N ILE A 150 -12.87 4.81 3.88
CA ILE A 150 -12.36 3.44 3.69
C ILE A 150 -13.03 2.47 4.66
N GLY A 151 -13.15 2.85 5.94
CA GLY A 151 -13.79 2.01 6.95
C GLY A 151 -15.27 1.72 6.64
N LEU A 152 -16.03 2.73 6.19
CA LEU A 152 -17.45 2.59 5.89
C LEU A 152 -17.74 1.87 4.56
N SER A 153 -16.86 1.99 3.57
CA SER A 153 -17.12 1.49 2.21
C SER A 153 -16.46 0.15 1.87
N LEU A 154 -15.33 -0.20 2.50
CA LEU A 154 -14.53 -1.37 2.13
C LEU A 154 -14.55 -2.50 3.15
N ILE A 155 -15.01 -2.25 4.37
CA ILE A 155 -15.07 -3.26 5.43
C ILE A 155 -16.51 -3.78 5.51
N ASP A 156 -16.72 -5.00 5.03
CA ASP A 156 -17.96 -5.73 5.28
C ASP A 156 -17.86 -6.45 6.63
N LEU A 157 -18.37 -5.79 7.67
CA LEU A 157 -18.39 -6.35 9.02
C LEU A 157 -19.32 -7.55 9.16
N SER A 158 -20.36 -7.67 8.32
CA SER A 158 -21.30 -8.80 8.38
C SER A 158 -20.62 -10.08 7.91
N THR A 159 -20.02 -10.04 6.72
CA THR A 159 -19.29 -11.17 6.16
C THR A 159 -18.07 -11.53 7.01
N LEU A 160 -17.39 -10.52 7.59
CA LEU A 160 -16.32 -10.77 8.54
C LEU A 160 -16.84 -11.50 9.80
N ALA A 161 -17.88 -10.98 10.45
CA ALA A 161 -18.41 -11.56 11.69
C ALA A 161 -18.86 -13.03 11.52
N GLN A 162 -19.40 -13.40 10.36
CA GLN A 162 -19.81 -14.77 10.07
C GLN A 162 -18.63 -15.74 9.92
N ALA A 163 -17.47 -15.27 9.46
CA ALA A 163 -16.26 -16.09 9.28
C ALA A 163 -15.38 -16.16 10.55
N MET A 164 -15.74 -15.42 11.60
CA MET A 164 -14.91 -15.21 12.79
C MET A 164 -14.95 -16.42 13.73
N THR A 165 -14.04 -17.36 13.52
CA THR A 165 -13.68 -18.42 14.48
C THR A 165 -12.40 -18.06 15.23
N TRP A 166 -12.21 -18.58 16.43
CA TRP A 166 -10.99 -18.35 17.21
C TRP A 166 -9.72 -18.79 16.45
N GLN A 167 -9.79 -19.93 15.77
CA GLN A 167 -8.68 -20.46 14.95
C GLN A 167 -8.35 -19.49 13.81
N PHE A 168 -9.36 -18.94 13.14
CA PHE A 168 -9.18 -18.01 12.04
C PHE A 168 -8.52 -16.69 12.48
N ILE A 169 -8.89 -16.17 13.65
CA ILE A 169 -8.23 -14.98 14.24
C ILE A 169 -6.76 -15.27 14.49
N LEU A 170 -6.47 -16.41 15.13
CA LEU A 170 -5.10 -16.76 15.50
C LEU A 170 -4.21 -16.98 14.28
N LEU A 171 -4.72 -17.65 13.24
CA LEU A 171 -4.01 -17.81 11.97
C LEU A 171 -3.75 -16.47 11.26
N SER A 172 -4.75 -15.59 11.24
CA SER A 172 -4.61 -14.26 10.63
C SER A 172 -3.60 -13.40 11.38
N LEU A 173 -3.64 -13.42 12.71
CA LEU A 173 -2.67 -12.73 13.55
C LEU A 173 -1.26 -13.27 13.35
N ALA A 174 -1.10 -14.60 13.34
CA ALA A 174 0.17 -15.25 13.10
C ALA A 174 0.77 -14.85 11.74
N SER A 175 -0.05 -14.78 10.69
CA SER A 175 0.37 -14.32 9.36
C SER A 175 0.89 -12.88 9.40
N VAL A 176 0.10 -11.95 9.95
CA VAL A 176 0.46 -10.52 10.01
C VAL A 176 1.74 -10.29 10.82
N VAL A 177 1.85 -10.95 11.98
CA VAL A 177 3.04 -10.86 12.83
C VAL A 177 4.26 -11.45 12.12
N SER A 178 4.13 -12.63 11.50
CA SER A 178 5.22 -13.30 10.80
C SER A 178 5.74 -12.44 9.64
N MET A 179 4.84 -11.87 8.83
CA MET A 179 5.23 -10.98 7.72
C MET A 179 5.87 -9.68 8.21
N GLY A 180 5.36 -9.09 9.30
CA GLY A 180 5.95 -7.91 9.93
C GLY A 180 7.38 -8.17 10.42
N LEU A 181 7.58 -9.27 11.16
CA LEU A 181 8.88 -9.67 11.68
C LEU A 181 9.86 -10.04 10.57
N ALA A 182 9.43 -10.86 9.61
CA ALA A 182 10.27 -11.26 8.48
C ALA A 182 10.72 -10.02 7.67
N SER A 183 9.79 -9.09 7.41
CA SER A 183 10.12 -7.85 6.70
C SER A 183 11.11 -6.99 7.48
N ALA A 184 10.96 -6.88 8.81
CA ALA A 184 11.90 -6.13 9.65
C ALA A 184 13.30 -6.75 9.63
N VAL A 185 13.39 -8.08 9.74
CA VAL A 185 14.67 -8.82 9.77
C VAL A 185 15.36 -8.74 8.42
N ILE A 186 14.67 -9.09 7.34
CA ILE A 186 15.21 -9.04 5.98
C ILE A 186 15.58 -7.61 5.61
N GLY A 187 14.70 -6.65 5.93
CA GLY A 187 14.95 -5.23 5.73
C GLY A 187 16.23 -4.75 6.39
N LYS A 188 16.46 -5.17 7.65
CA LYS A 188 17.71 -4.87 8.36
C LYS A 188 18.93 -5.48 7.67
N MET A 189 18.83 -6.71 7.15
CA MET A 189 19.94 -7.39 6.48
C MET A 189 20.38 -6.67 5.20
N VAL A 190 19.44 -6.01 4.50
CA VAL A 190 19.73 -5.24 3.29
C VAL A 190 19.98 -3.74 3.57
N GLY A 191 20.12 -3.35 4.83
CA GLY A 191 20.49 -1.99 5.23
C GLY A 191 19.35 -0.97 5.31
N LEU A 192 18.09 -1.41 5.34
CA LEU A 192 16.92 -0.55 5.50
C LEU A 192 16.52 -0.39 6.97
N TYR A 193 15.72 0.64 7.29
CA TYR A 193 15.16 0.80 8.62
C TYR A 193 14.17 -0.34 8.93
N PRO A 194 14.37 -1.12 10.02
CA PRO A 194 13.51 -2.25 10.37
C PRO A 194 12.04 -1.87 10.60
N VAL A 195 11.79 -0.71 11.20
CA VAL A 195 10.42 -0.21 11.45
C VAL A 195 9.73 0.11 10.13
N GLU A 196 10.44 0.79 9.23
CA GLU A 196 9.87 1.18 7.93
C GLU A 196 9.68 -0.01 7.02
N THR A 197 10.52 -1.04 7.11
CA THR A 197 10.32 -2.28 6.34
C THR A 197 9.20 -3.14 6.92
N ALA A 198 9.05 -3.22 8.24
CA ALA A 198 7.92 -3.89 8.89
C ALA A 198 6.57 -3.30 8.45
N ILE A 199 6.47 -1.98 8.37
CA ILE A 199 5.25 -1.27 7.94
C ILE A 199 5.14 -1.30 6.40
N GLY A 200 6.19 -0.88 5.72
CA GLY A 200 6.30 -0.65 4.27
C GLY A 200 6.21 -1.90 3.41
N SER A 201 6.68 -3.05 3.91
CA SER A 201 6.68 -4.32 3.19
C SER A 201 5.90 -5.41 3.92
N GLY A 202 5.79 -5.36 5.25
CA GLY A 202 5.05 -6.35 6.03
C GLY A 202 3.57 -6.02 6.13
N MET A 203 3.22 -4.96 6.87
CA MET A 203 1.82 -4.56 7.12
C MET A 203 1.10 -4.19 5.82
N ILE A 204 1.74 -3.41 4.96
CA ILE A 204 1.20 -3.02 3.65
C ILE A 204 0.81 -4.23 2.80
N ASN A 205 1.61 -5.28 2.82
CA ASN A 205 1.38 -6.46 2.01
C ASN A 205 0.41 -7.48 2.67
N ASN A 206 0.00 -7.23 3.92
CA ASN A 206 -1.17 -7.86 4.56
C ASN A 206 -2.46 -7.04 4.38
N SER A 207 -2.37 -5.83 3.80
CA SER A 207 -3.50 -4.92 3.65
C SER A 207 -4.29 -5.16 2.36
N MET A 208 -5.42 -4.49 2.20
CA MET A 208 -6.33 -4.64 1.07
C MET A 208 -5.83 -3.99 -0.25
N GLY A 209 -4.54 -4.06 -0.55
CA GLY A 209 -3.97 -3.45 -1.73
C GLY A 209 -3.90 -1.92 -1.61
N GLY A 210 -4.17 -1.18 -2.69
CA GLY A 210 -3.93 0.27 -2.74
C GLY A 210 -4.66 1.08 -1.66
N THR A 211 -5.89 0.73 -1.29
CA THR A 211 -6.66 1.40 -0.23
C THR A 211 -6.17 1.02 1.16
N GLY A 212 -5.80 -0.26 1.35
CA GLY A 212 -5.15 -0.74 2.57
C GLY A 212 -3.83 -0.04 2.83
N ASN A 213 -3.03 0.22 1.79
CA ASN A 213 -1.78 0.95 1.90
C ASN A 213 -1.96 2.35 2.45
N ILE A 214 -2.97 3.07 1.93
CA ILE A 214 -3.31 4.40 2.43
C ILE A 214 -3.69 4.29 3.91
N ALA A 215 -4.55 3.33 4.27
CA ALA A 215 -4.96 3.16 5.66
C ALA A 215 -3.79 2.86 6.61
N VAL A 216 -2.92 1.92 6.24
CA VAL A 216 -1.74 1.52 7.02
C VAL A 216 -0.75 2.67 7.17
N LEU A 217 -0.40 3.35 6.07
CA LEU A 217 0.58 4.44 6.08
C LEU A 217 0.05 5.70 6.73
N SER A 218 -1.23 6.04 6.52
CA SER A 218 -1.86 7.18 7.19
C SER A 218 -1.97 6.95 8.69
N ALA A 219 -2.39 5.75 9.14
CA ALA A 219 -2.51 5.44 10.56
C ALA A 219 -1.16 5.42 11.29
N SER A 220 -0.08 5.17 10.55
CA SER A 220 1.28 5.17 11.07
C SER A 220 2.08 6.43 10.69
N ASP A 221 1.47 7.49 10.15
CA ASP A 221 2.18 8.74 9.80
C ASP A 221 3.39 8.55 8.86
N ARG A 222 3.23 7.73 7.81
CA ARG A 222 4.29 7.30 6.88
C ARG A 222 3.88 7.40 5.41
N MET A 223 2.97 8.33 5.08
CA MET A 223 2.44 8.47 3.72
C MET A 223 3.50 8.82 2.65
N GLU A 224 4.69 9.25 3.05
CA GLU A 224 5.84 9.43 2.15
C GLU A 224 6.23 8.14 1.42
N MET A 225 5.94 6.99 2.05
CA MET A 225 6.24 5.67 1.52
C MET A 225 5.16 5.14 0.55
N ILE A 226 4.13 5.93 0.22
CA ILE A 226 3.00 5.46 -0.58
C ILE A 226 3.43 4.95 -1.96
N ALA A 227 4.38 5.61 -2.61
CA ALA A 227 4.89 5.19 -3.91
C ALA A 227 5.58 3.82 -3.82
N PHE A 228 6.42 3.62 -2.80
CA PHE A 228 7.04 2.32 -2.50
C PHE A 228 5.98 1.25 -2.24
N ALA A 229 4.99 1.55 -1.40
CA ALA A 229 3.93 0.61 -1.05
C ALA A 229 3.08 0.17 -2.26
N GLN A 230 2.78 1.11 -3.17
CA GLN A 230 2.04 0.79 -4.40
C GLN A 230 2.88 -0.07 -5.35
N MET A 231 4.18 0.21 -5.50
CA MET A 231 5.06 -0.64 -6.30
C MET A 231 5.22 -2.03 -5.69
N ALA A 232 5.47 -2.09 -4.38
CA ALA A 232 5.63 -3.34 -3.63
C ALA A 232 4.41 -4.25 -3.82
N ASN A 233 3.19 -3.74 -3.60
CA ASN A 233 1.96 -4.52 -3.77
C ASN A 233 1.73 -5.06 -5.18
N ARG A 234 2.20 -4.35 -6.21
CA ARG A 234 2.04 -4.81 -7.60
C ARG A 234 3.01 -5.93 -7.92
N LEU A 235 4.26 -5.77 -7.51
CA LEU A 235 5.28 -6.80 -7.71
C LEU A 235 4.99 -8.04 -6.87
N SER A 236 4.74 -7.87 -5.57
CA SER A 236 4.42 -8.95 -4.65
C SER A 236 3.12 -9.66 -5.03
N GLY A 237 2.09 -8.91 -5.45
CA GLY A 237 0.83 -9.46 -5.90
C GLY A 237 1.00 -10.39 -7.12
N ALA A 238 1.80 -9.98 -8.10
CA ALA A 238 2.11 -10.82 -9.25
C ALA A 238 2.85 -12.11 -8.83
N ILE A 239 3.84 -11.99 -7.93
CA ILE A 239 4.58 -13.15 -7.38
C ILE A 239 3.63 -14.11 -6.66
N ILE A 240 2.73 -13.60 -5.82
CA ILE A 240 1.75 -14.41 -5.08
C ILE A 240 0.77 -15.13 -6.02
N LEU A 241 0.35 -14.51 -7.11
CA LEU A 241 -0.53 -15.19 -8.09
C LEU A 241 0.19 -16.35 -8.79
N ILE A 242 1.46 -16.16 -9.16
CA ILE A 242 2.29 -17.22 -9.76
C ILE A 242 2.50 -18.35 -8.77
N LEU A 243 2.94 -18.04 -7.55
CA LEU A 243 3.16 -19.02 -6.50
C LEU A 243 1.88 -19.75 -6.11
N GLY A 244 0.75 -19.03 -6.01
CA GLY A 244 -0.55 -19.62 -5.73
C GLY A 244 -0.97 -20.62 -6.80
N GLY A 245 -0.75 -20.31 -8.08
CA GLY A 245 -1.01 -21.25 -9.17
C GLY A 245 -0.13 -22.50 -9.10
N LEU A 246 1.17 -22.32 -8.86
CA LEU A 246 2.10 -23.43 -8.69
C LEU A 246 1.72 -24.33 -7.51
N LEU A 247 1.48 -23.74 -6.33
CA LEU A 247 1.09 -24.49 -5.14
C LEU A 247 -0.25 -25.21 -5.33
N ALA A 248 -1.24 -24.56 -5.94
CA ALA A 248 -2.53 -25.19 -6.21
C ALA A 248 -2.40 -26.38 -7.16
N SER A 249 -1.52 -26.31 -8.17
CA SER A 249 -1.25 -27.43 -9.08
C SER A 249 -0.57 -28.62 -8.39
N MET A 250 0.19 -28.38 -7.31
CA MET A 250 0.82 -29.45 -6.51
C MET A 250 -0.14 -30.11 -5.52
N LEU A 251 -1.29 -29.47 -5.24
CA LEU A 251 -2.32 -29.94 -4.32
C LEU A 251 -3.48 -30.66 -5.03
N GLN A 252 -3.41 -30.80 -6.36
CA GLN A 252 -4.28 -31.66 -7.16
C GLN A 252 -4.04 -33.13 -6.86
#